data_AF-A0A9D6MB09-F1
#
_entry.id   AF-A0A9D6MB09-F1
#
_cell.length_a   1.000
_cell.length_b   1.000
_cell.length_c   1.000
_cell.angle_alpha   90.00
_cell.angle_beta   90.00
_cell.angle_gamma   90.00
#
_symmetry.space_group_name_H-M   'P 1'
#
loop_
_entity.id
_entity.type
_entity.pdbx_description
1 polymer ?
#
loop_
_entity_poly.entity_id
_entity_poly.type
_entity_poly.pdbx_seq_one_letter_code
_entity_poly.pdbx_strand_id
1 'polypeptide(L)' 'MSRYLGIAGVQMTPVAWDSQATVRKMIDTVEQISRSFPWVDLIVFPELCA' A
#
# COMPACT_ATOMS: atom_id res chain seq x y z
N MET A 1 9.30 22.06 7.48
CA MET A 1 8.91 21.13 6.38
C MET A 1 8.71 21.96 5.12
N SER A 2 9.47 21.69 4.06
CA SER A 2 9.57 22.55 2.86
C SER A 2 8.58 22.21 1.73
N ARG A 3 7.83 21.10 1.83
CA ARG A 3 6.72 20.72 0.93
C ARG A 3 5.69 19.86 1.67
N TYR A 4 4.48 19.77 1.13
CA TYR A 4 3.48 18.81 1.60
C TYR A 4 3.94 17.36 1.35
N LEU A 5 3.56 16.46 2.25
CA LEU A 5 3.82 15.03 2.18
C LEU A 5 2.50 14.30 1.96
N GLY A 6 2.34 13.64 0.82
CA GLY A 6 1.16 12.81 0.54
C GLY A 6 1.29 11.45 1.20
N ILE A 7 0.28 11.04 1.98
CA ILE A 7 0.28 9.73 2.66
C ILE A 7 -0.99 8.95 2.28
N ALA A 8 -0.83 7.70 1.86
CA ALA A 8 -1.91 6.76 1.66
C ALA A 8 -1.88 5.66 2.73
N GLY A 9 -2.89 5.64 3.61
CA GLY A 9 -3.14 4.53 4.52
C GLY A 9 -3.99 3.47 3.85
N VAL A 10 -3.46 2.26 3.70
CA VAL A 10 -4.16 1.16 3.02
C VAL A 10 -5.00 0.39 4.03
N GLN A 11 -6.28 0.19 3.71
CA GLN A 11 -7.12 -0.76 4.43
C GLN A 11 -7.16 -2.08 3.65
N MET A 12 -6.42 -3.07 4.14
CA MET A 12 -6.28 -4.38 3.49
C MET A 12 -6.31 -5.51 4.51
N THR A 13 -6.90 -6.64 4.13
CA THR A 13 -6.81 -7.92 4.84
C THR A 13 -5.83 -8.86 4.12
N PRO A 14 -4.98 -9.61 4.85
CA PRO A 14 -4.08 -10.60 4.26
C PRO A 14 -4.85 -11.76 3.61
N VAL A 15 -4.20 -12.45 2.67
CA VAL A 15 -4.71 -13.70 2.10
C VAL A 15 -4.38 -14.83 3.06
N ALA A 16 -5.41 -15.52 3.54
CA ALA A 16 -5.25 -16.55 4.56
C ALA A 16 -4.30 -17.66 4.08
N TRP A 17 -3.27 -17.95 4.90
CA TRP A 17 -2.28 -19.01 4.68
C TRP A 17 -1.44 -18.88 3.40
N ASP A 18 -1.47 -17.72 2.74
CA ASP A 18 -0.70 -17.47 1.52
C ASP A 18 -0.03 -16.09 1.59
N SER A 19 1.18 -16.07 2.14
CA SER A 19 2.00 -14.86 2.23
C SER A 19 2.37 -14.33 0.85
N GLN A 20 2.59 -15.20 -0.14
CA GLN A 20 2.95 -14.79 -1.49
C GLN A 20 1.79 -14.11 -2.21
N ALA A 21 0.58 -14.64 -2.10
CA ALA A 21 -0.62 -13.98 -2.63
C ALA A 21 -0.87 -12.65 -1.91
N THR A 22 -0.56 -12.57 -0.61
CA THR A 22 -0.70 -11.31 0.11
C THR A 22 0.29 -10.25 -0.37
N VAL A 23 1.57 -10.61 -0.55
CA VAL A 23 2.58 -9.72 -1.11
C VAL A 23 2.20 -9.25 -2.52
N ARG A 24 1.67 -10.13 -3.38
CA ARG A 24 1.16 -9.73 -4.71
C ARG A 24 0.04 -8.70 -4.60
N LYS A 25 -0.92 -8.92 -3.71
CA LYS A 25 -2.01 -7.96 -3.43
C LYS A 25 -1.48 -6.60 -2.95
N MET A 26 -0.42 -6.59 -2.14
CA MET A 26 0.24 -5.34 -1.74
C MET A 26 0.86 -4.62 -2.94
N ILE A 27 1.57 -5.34 -3.81
CA ILE A 27 2.18 -4.78 -5.03
C ILE A 27 1.11 -4.18 -5.95
N ASP A 28 0.03 -4.91 -6.22
CA ASP A 28 -1.08 -4.44 -7.06
C ASP A 28 -1.70 -3.15 -6.48
N THR A 29 -1.83 -3.09 -5.16
CA THR A 29 -2.35 -1.91 -4.45
C THR A 29 -1.40 -0.72 -4.58
N VAL A 30 -0.09 -0.93 -4.44
CA VAL A 30 0.92 0.13 -4.64
C VAL A 30 0.88 0.65 -6.07
N GLU A 31 0.82 -0.23 -7.07
CA GLU A 31 0.74 0.18 -8.48
C GLU A 31 -0.51 1.00 -8.76
N GLN A 32 -1.67 0.57 -8.24
CA GLN A 32 -2.92 1.30 -8.39
C GLN A 32 -2.84 2.69 -7.75
N ILE A 33 -2.36 2.79 -6.50
CA ILE A 33 -2.23 4.07 -5.79
C ILE A 33 -1.27 5.00 -6.54
N SER A 34 -0.15 4.47 -7.02
CA SER A 34 0.86 5.27 -7.75
C SER A 34 0.32 5.83 -9.06
N ARG A 35 -0.56 5.09 -9.75
CA ARG A 35 -1.22 5.55 -10.99
C ARG A 35 -2.37 6.53 -10.71
N SER A 36 -3.17 6.29 -9.67
CA SER A 36 -4.35 7.10 -9.35
C SER A 36 -4.03 8.38 -8.59
N PHE A 37 -2.98 8.37 -7.76
CA PHE A 37 -2.62 9.45 -6.84
C PHE A 37 -1.11 9.75 -6.91
N PRO A 38 -0.62 10.35 -8.02
CA PRO A 38 0.81 10.58 -8.25
C PRO A 38 1.47 11.56 -7.26
N TRP A 39 0.70 12.20 -6.38
CA TRP A 39 1.17 13.08 -5.31
C TRP A 39 1.47 12.34 -3.99
N VAL A 40 1.18 11.05 -3.90
CA VAL A 40 1.46 10.24 -2.71
C VAL A 40 2.97 9.94 -2.64
N ASP A 41 3.58 10.27 -1.50
CA ASP A 41 5.00 10.03 -1.22
C ASP A 41 5.22 8.79 -0.34
N LEU A 42 4.23 8.41 0.46
CA LEU A 42 4.32 7.31 1.43
C LEU A 42 3.03 6.48 1.42
N ILE A 43 3.19 5.16 1.32
CA ILE A 43 2.10 4.18 1.43
C ILE A 43 2.35 3.35 2.68
N VAL A 44 1.33 3.24 3.54
CA VAL A 44 1.40 2.51 4.82
C VAL A 44 0.39 1.37 4.81
N PHE A 45 0.85 0.19 5.19
CA PHE A 45 0.02 -1.01 5.33
C PHE A 45 -0.24 -1.35 6.80
N PRO A 46 -1.34 -2.05 7.11
CA PRO A 46 -1.58 -2.60 8.44
C PRO A 46 -0.49 -3.61 8.82
N GLU A 47 -0.26 -3.75 10.12
CA GLU A 47 0.64 -4.78 10.65
C GLU A 47 0.16 -6.20 10.25
N LEU A 48 1.11 -7.14 10.12
CA LEU A 48 0.88 -8.55 9.76
C LEU A 48 0.18 -8.76 8.40
N CYS A 49 0.35 -7.81 7.48
CA CYS A 49 -0.10 -7.94 6.10
C CYS A 49 0.82 -8.76 5.19
N ALA A 50 1.92 -9.35 5.67
CA ALA A 50 2.84 -10.15 4.84
C ALA A 50 3.36 -11.37 5.60
#